data_AF-A0A933V9L3-F1
#
_entry.id   AF-A0A933V9L3-F1
#
_cell.length_a   1.000
_cell.length_b   1.000
_cell.length_c   1.000
_cell.angle_alpha   90.00
_cell.angle_beta   90.00
_cell.angle_gamma   90.00
#
_symmetry.space_group_name_H-M   'P 1'
#
loop_
_entity.id
_entity.type
_entity.pdbx_description
1 polymer ?
#
loop_
_entity_poly.entity_id
_entity_poly.type
_entity_poly.pdbx_seq_one_letter_code
_entity_poly.pdbx_strand_id
1 'polypeptide(L)'
;MFHPLPEAELLPADQRTDRLAVIGEPKLQFKEVDRLLTCAKALLEKQELDLGRSFATCPAPDSAAFDKILGDALIFLTERFWHEEDLMRSFTADPLLRNPIDRHKEDHAELSTELLAIVLSLQKYGLKELVFRFQRLLGTSLDDHRRNHDAILDRWLAGTTLEKSGVLPK
;
A
#
# COMPACT_ATOMS: atom_id res chain seq x y z
N MET A 1 -25.02 41.49 1.22
CA MET A 1 -25.56 40.29 0.56
C MET A 1 -24.50 39.22 0.67
N PHE A 2 -24.75 38.20 1.49
CA PHE A 2 -23.90 37.00 1.54
C PHE A 2 -24.41 36.06 0.46
N HIS A 3 -23.58 35.74 -0.53
CA HIS A 3 -23.85 34.64 -1.45
C HIS A 3 -23.58 33.32 -0.73
N PRO A 4 -24.53 32.37 -0.68
CA PRO A 4 -24.23 31.04 -0.19
C PRO A 4 -23.26 30.36 -1.17
N LEU A 5 -22.24 29.70 -0.63
CA LEU A 5 -21.35 28.84 -1.41
C LEU A 5 -22.17 27.67 -1.98
N PRO A 6 -21.86 27.18 -3.20
CA PRO A 6 -22.56 26.05 -3.78
C PRO A 6 -22.34 24.83 -2.88
N GLU A 7 -23.43 24.16 -2.52
CA GLU A 7 -23.38 22.84 -1.89
C GLU A 7 -22.52 21.94 -2.78
N ALA A 8 -21.46 21.35 -2.19
CA ALA A 8 -20.72 20.31 -2.86
C ALA A 8 -21.68 19.13 -3.07
N GLU A 9 -22.24 19.00 -4.28
CA GLU A 9 -23.06 17.87 -4.66
C GLU A 9 -22.23 16.59 -4.54
N LEU A 10 -22.39 15.90 -3.41
CA LEU A 10 -22.01 14.52 -3.23
C LEU A 10 -22.60 13.72 -4.40
N LEU A 11 -21.74 13.12 -5.22
CA LEU A 11 -22.18 12.28 -6.35
C LEU A 11 -23.25 11.29 -5.86
N PRO A 12 -24.37 11.16 -6.58
CA PRO A 12 -25.43 10.24 -6.20
C PRO A 12 -24.87 8.80 -6.15
N ALA A 13 -25.43 7.99 -5.25
CA ALA A 13 -24.88 6.67 -4.91
C ALA A 13 -24.82 5.72 -6.12
N ASP A 14 -25.68 5.91 -7.12
CA ASP A 14 -25.68 5.17 -8.39
C ASP A 14 -24.39 5.38 -9.19
N GLN A 15 -23.90 6.62 -9.31
CA GLN A 15 -22.67 6.95 -10.03
C GLN A 15 -21.39 6.48 -9.32
N ARG A 16 -21.41 6.31 -7.99
CA ARG A 16 -20.28 5.72 -7.24
C ARG A 16 -20.14 4.23 -7.50
N THR A 17 -21.27 3.54 -7.60
CA THR A 17 -21.32 2.08 -7.85
C THR A 17 -20.82 1.76 -9.25
N ASP A 18 -21.18 2.58 -10.25
CA ASP A 18 -20.69 2.45 -11.63
C ASP A 18 -19.17 2.70 -11.75
N ARG A 19 -18.61 3.64 -10.98
CA ARG A 19 -17.14 3.86 -10.96
C ARG A 19 -16.37 2.71 -10.33
N LEU A 20 -16.88 2.13 -9.25
CA LEU A 20 -16.26 0.97 -8.59
C LEU A 20 -16.15 -0.23 -9.55
N ALA A 21 -17.17 -0.45 -10.38
CA ALA A 21 -17.16 -1.50 -11.39
C ALA A 21 -16.11 -1.28 -12.51
N VAL A 22 -15.70 -0.03 -12.76
CA VAL A 22 -14.75 0.34 -13.82
C VAL A 22 -13.30 0.24 -13.37
N ILE A 23 -13.00 0.49 -12.09
CA ILE A 23 -11.63 0.55 -11.56
C ILE A 23 -11.05 -0.88 -11.32
N GLY A 24 -11.91 -1.90 -11.23
CA GLY A 24 -11.50 -3.31 -11.12
C GLY A 24 -10.88 -3.65 -9.76
N GLU A 25 -10.23 -4.81 -9.64
CA GLU A 25 -9.44 -5.18 -8.45
C GLU A 25 -7.95 -5.00 -8.75
N PRO A 26 -7.13 -4.63 -7.76
CA PRO A 26 -5.69 -4.59 -7.97
C PRO A 26 -5.17 -5.99 -8.33
N LYS A 27 -4.31 -6.05 -9.34
CA LYS A 27 -3.76 -7.31 -9.87
C LYS A 27 -2.98 -8.08 -8.81
N LEU A 28 -2.29 -7.36 -7.93
CA LEU A 28 -1.53 -7.91 -6.83
C LEU A 28 -2.26 -7.63 -5.51
N GLN A 29 -2.31 -8.66 -4.67
CA GLN A 29 -3.13 -8.72 -3.46
C GLN A 29 -2.22 -8.81 -2.22
N PHE A 30 -2.70 -8.45 -1.03
CA PHE A 30 -1.86 -8.45 0.19
C PHE A 30 -1.21 -9.81 0.53
N LYS A 31 -1.78 -10.93 0.05
CA LYS A 31 -1.12 -12.26 0.13
C LYS A 31 0.27 -12.30 -0.56
N GLU A 32 0.52 -11.41 -1.51
CA GLU A 32 1.82 -11.25 -2.15
C GLU A 32 2.85 -10.65 -1.18
N VAL A 33 2.43 -9.80 -0.23
CA VAL A 33 3.32 -9.25 0.81
C VAL A 33 3.88 -10.35 1.70
N ASP A 34 3.03 -11.29 2.14
CA ASP A 34 3.45 -12.45 2.93
C ASP A 34 4.45 -13.32 2.17
N ARG A 35 4.22 -13.50 0.85
CA ARG A 35 5.15 -14.22 -0.04
C ARG A 35 6.50 -13.51 -0.11
N LEU A 36 6.51 -12.19 -0.30
CA LEU A 36 7.74 -11.39 -0.38
C LEU A 36 8.54 -11.41 0.93
N LEU A 37 7.87 -11.26 2.08
CA LEU A 37 8.47 -11.34 3.41
C LEU A 37 9.07 -12.72 3.67
N THR A 38 8.34 -13.78 3.30
CA THR A 38 8.82 -15.17 3.41
C THR A 38 10.06 -15.40 2.57
N CYS A 39 10.06 -14.92 1.31
CA CYS A 39 11.22 -15.05 0.44
C CYS A 39 12.44 -14.27 0.96
N ALA A 40 12.25 -13.04 1.46
CA ALA A 40 13.34 -12.24 2.03
C ALA A 40 13.97 -12.94 3.25
N LYS A 41 13.15 -13.52 4.13
CA LYS A 41 13.63 -14.30 5.28
C LYS A 41 14.39 -15.55 4.86
N ALA A 42 13.88 -16.30 3.88
CA ALA A 42 14.53 -17.50 3.38
C ALA A 42 15.90 -17.22 2.73
N LEU A 43 16.07 -16.06 2.08
CA LEU A 43 17.37 -15.62 1.57
C LEU A 43 18.38 -15.42 2.70
N LEU A 44 17.97 -14.75 3.79
CA LEU A 44 18.82 -14.52 4.95
C LEU A 44 19.24 -15.82 5.64
N GLU A 45 18.29 -16.73 5.88
CA GLU A 45 18.55 -18.02 6.54
C GLU A 45 19.51 -18.89 5.73
N LYS A 46 19.41 -18.90 4.40
CA LYS A 46 20.32 -19.66 3.54
C LYS A 46 21.73 -19.08 3.48
N GLN A 47 21.85 -17.75 3.51
CA GLN A 47 23.16 -17.09 3.59
C GLN A 47 23.87 -17.44 4.92
N GLU A 48 23.12 -17.51 6.03
CA GLU A 48 23.68 -17.86 7.34
C GLU A 48 24.04 -19.36 7.46
N LEU A 49 23.48 -20.23 6.62
CA LEU A 49 23.63 -21.70 6.72
C LEU A 49 24.51 -22.35 5.64
N ASP A 50 24.92 -21.63 4.58
CA ASP A 50 25.65 -22.19 3.41
C ASP A 50 24.94 -23.43 2.78
N LEU A 51 23.60 -23.47 2.90
CA LEU A 51 22.79 -24.60 2.47
C LEU A 51 22.23 -24.40 1.05
N GLY A 52 22.85 -25.05 0.08
CA GLY A 52 22.48 -25.07 -1.34
C GLY A 52 21.20 -25.84 -1.71
N ARG A 53 20.13 -25.82 -0.89
CA ARG A 53 18.84 -26.45 -1.26
C ARG A 53 17.65 -25.49 -1.29
N SER A 54 16.90 -25.62 -2.37
CA SER A 54 15.80 -24.77 -2.84
C SER A 54 14.51 -24.92 -2.03
N PHE A 55 13.79 -23.79 -1.85
CA PHE A 55 12.34 -23.78 -1.62
C PHE A 55 11.74 -23.20 -2.91
N ALA A 56 10.87 -23.96 -3.57
CA ALA A 56 10.58 -23.88 -5.00
C ALA A 56 9.79 -22.65 -5.51
N THR A 57 9.79 -21.51 -4.81
CA THR A 57 9.03 -20.31 -5.21
C THR A 57 9.77 -18.99 -5.01
N CYS A 58 10.95 -19.00 -4.39
CA CYS A 58 11.78 -17.81 -4.18
C CYS A 58 13.03 -17.87 -5.08
N PRO A 59 13.52 -16.73 -5.59
CA PRO A 59 14.75 -16.70 -6.38
C PRO A 59 15.97 -17.23 -5.59
N ALA A 60 17.02 -17.65 -6.32
CA ALA A 60 18.23 -18.28 -5.78
C ALA A 60 18.94 -17.40 -4.72
N PRO A 61 19.82 -17.91 -3.83
CA PRO A 61 20.25 -17.18 -2.63
C PRO A 61 21.28 -16.03 -2.81
N ASP A 62 21.39 -15.41 -3.98
CA ASP A 62 22.33 -14.31 -4.21
C ASP A 62 21.71 -12.90 -4.05
N SER A 63 22.53 -11.85 -4.13
CA SER A 63 22.04 -10.47 -4.06
C SER A 63 21.08 -10.12 -5.20
N ALA A 64 21.27 -10.71 -6.40
CA ALA A 64 20.40 -10.47 -7.55
C ALA A 64 18.97 -11.01 -7.31
N ALA A 65 18.81 -11.99 -6.43
CA ALA A 65 17.50 -12.45 -6.00
C ALA A 65 16.78 -11.52 -5.04
N PHE A 66 17.51 -10.81 -4.17
CA PHE A 66 16.90 -9.78 -3.33
C PHE A 66 16.48 -8.57 -4.18
N ASP A 67 17.27 -8.19 -5.18
CA ASP A 67 16.89 -7.15 -6.16
C ASP A 67 15.56 -7.48 -6.86
N LYS A 68 15.35 -8.75 -7.20
CA LYS A 68 14.09 -9.22 -7.78
C LYS A 68 12.92 -9.11 -6.80
N ILE A 69 13.12 -9.44 -5.52
CA ILE A 69 12.09 -9.27 -4.47
C ILE A 69 11.72 -7.78 -4.31
N LEU A 70 12.72 -6.89 -4.33
CA LEU A 70 12.47 -5.45 -4.27
C LEU A 70 11.72 -4.94 -5.51
N GLY A 71 12.05 -5.45 -6.70
CA GLY A 71 11.31 -5.16 -7.93
C GLY A 71 9.85 -5.60 -7.86
N ASP A 72 9.59 -6.84 -7.41
CA ASP A 72 8.24 -7.37 -7.22
C ASP A 72 7.46 -6.52 -6.17
N ALA A 73 8.12 -6.07 -5.10
CA ALA A 73 7.52 -5.17 -4.10
C ALA A 73 7.19 -3.78 -4.66
N LEU A 74 8.05 -3.22 -5.51
CA LEU A 74 7.83 -1.92 -6.16
C LEU A 74 6.59 -1.95 -7.05
N ILE A 75 6.45 -3.02 -7.85
CA ILE A 75 5.29 -3.23 -8.71
C ILE A 75 4.02 -3.33 -7.84
N PHE A 76 4.06 -4.14 -6.78
CA PHE A 76 2.94 -4.28 -5.84
C PHE A 76 2.49 -2.93 -5.26
N LEU A 77 3.40 -2.18 -4.63
CA LEU A 77 3.04 -0.90 -4.00
C LEU A 77 2.54 0.11 -5.03
N THR A 78 3.19 0.20 -6.19
CA THR A 78 2.79 1.16 -7.23
C THR A 78 1.40 0.86 -7.78
N GLU A 79 1.11 -0.41 -8.11
CA GLU A 79 -0.21 -0.79 -8.62
C GLU A 79 -1.30 -0.59 -7.56
N ARG A 80 -1.01 -0.95 -6.30
CA ARG A 80 -1.97 -0.84 -5.19
C ARG A 80 -2.28 0.63 -4.86
N PHE A 81 -1.25 1.44 -4.66
CA PHE A 81 -1.41 2.85 -4.31
C PHE A 81 -2.09 3.63 -5.43
N TRP A 82 -1.72 3.39 -6.69
CA TRP A 82 -2.38 4.02 -7.83
C TRP A 82 -3.88 3.68 -7.88
N HIS A 83 -4.22 2.41 -7.65
CA HIS A 83 -5.61 1.95 -7.63
C HIS A 83 -6.43 2.61 -6.51
N GLU A 84 -5.91 2.61 -5.28
CA GLU A 84 -6.58 3.25 -4.14
C GLU A 84 -6.73 4.76 -4.32
N GLU A 85 -5.70 5.43 -4.86
CA GLU A 85 -5.79 6.85 -5.16
C GLU A 85 -6.81 7.17 -6.23
N ASP A 86 -6.95 6.33 -7.26
CA ASP A 86 -7.98 6.51 -8.28
C ASP A 86 -9.39 6.29 -7.72
N LEU A 87 -9.56 5.32 -6.82
CA LEU A 87 -10.81 5.16 -6.05
C LEU A 87 -11.13 6.41 -5.22
N MET A 88 -10.13 6.91 -4.47
CA MET A 88 -10.27 8.11 -3.63
C MET A 88 -10.61 9.37 -4.43
N ARG A 89 -10.20 9.48 -5.70
CA ARG A 89 -10.57 10.63 -6.55
C ARG A 89 -12.09 10.82 -6.65
N SER A 90 -12.88 9.75 -6.57
CA SER A 90 -14.34 9.84 -6.61
C SER A 90 -14.95 10.53 -5.37
N PHE A 91 -14.18 10.67 -4.30
CA PHE A 91 -14.60 11.25 -3.03
C PHE A 91 -13.99 12.64 -2.76
N THR A 92 -13.08 13.13 -3.61
CA THR A 92 -12.34 14.40 -3.39
C THR A 92 -13.20 15.66 -3.43
N ALA A 93 -14.45 15.56 -3.91
CA ALA A 93 -15.41 16.66 -3.89
C ALA A 93 -15.99 16.92 -2.48
N ASP A 94 -15.91 15.95 -1.56
CA ASP A 94 -16.37 16.11 -0.18
C ASP A 94 -15.26 16.79 0.66
N PRO A 95 -15.47 18.03 1.17
CA PRO A 95 -14.48 18.73 1.97
C PRO A 95 -14.08 18.01 3.25
N LEU A 96 -14.95 17.16 3.81
CA LEU A 96 -14.66 16.38 5.03
C LEU A 96 -13.71 15.23 4.75
N LEU A 97 -13.64 14.76 3.50
CA LEU A 97 -12.79 13.64 3.08
C LEU A 97 -11.43 14.09 2.55
N ARG A 98 -11.27 15.38 2.20
CA ARG A 98 -10.01 15.90 1.64
C ARG A 98 -8.81 15.63 2.55
N ASN A 99 -8.86 16.01 3.83
CA ASN A 99 -7.73 15.86 4.74
C ASN A 99 -7.34 14.37 4.93
N PRO A 100 -8.28 13.43 5.19
CA PRO A 100 -7.99 12.00 5.20
C PRO A 100 -7.37 11.47 3.90
N ILE A 101 -7.88 11.89 2.73
CA ILE A 101 -7.35 11.46 1.42
C ILE A 101 -5.93 11.98 1.21
N ASP A 102 -5.67 13.25 1.53
CA ASP A 102 -4.34 13.82 1.40
C ASP A 102 -3.35 13.11 2.32
N ARG A 103 -3.75 12.79 3.56
CA ARG A 103 -2.92 12.00 4.48
C ARG A 103 -2.65 10.59 3.97
N HIS A 104 -3.63 9.93 3.37
CA HIS A 104 -3.47 8.60 2.78
C HIS A 104 -2.41 8.61 1.65
N LYS A 105 -2.43 9.65 0.81
CA LYS A 105 -1.45 9.85 -0.26
C LYS A 105 -0.05 10.19 0.24
N GLU A 106 0.05 10.93 1.33
CA GLU A 106 1.34 11.20 2.00
C GLU A 106 1.98 9.89 2.47
N ASP A 107 1.20 9.02 3.12
CA ASP A 107 1.68 7.71 3.55
C ASP A 107 2.17 6.85 2.37
N HIS A 108 1.43 6.84 1.25
CA HIS A 108 1.89 6.16 0.02
C HIS A 108 3.24 6.67 -0.45
N ALA A 109 3.44 7.99 -0.43
CA ALA A 109 4.70 8.61 -0.83
C ALA A 109 5.84 8.26 0.14
N GLU A 110 5.57 8.24 1.45
CA GLU A 110 6.53 7.85 2.49
C GLU A 110 6.97 6.39 2.33
N LEU A 111 6.01 5.45 2.21
CA LEU A 111 6.27 4.02 2.00
C LEU A 111 7.06 3.76 0.70
N SER A 112 6.69 4.45 -0.39
CA SER A 112 7.38 4.34 -1.67
C SER A 112 8.81 4.88 -1.60
N THR A 113 9.00 5.99 -0.88
CA THR A 113 10.32 6.60 -0.65
C THR A 113 11.21 5.68 0.18
N GLU A 114 10.67 5.05 1.22
CA GLU A 114 11.41 4.08 2.03
C GLU A 114 11.83 2.86 1.20
N LEU A 115 10.94 2.32 0.36
CA LEU A 115 11.29 1.22 -0.55
C LEU A 115 12.41 1.62 -1.52
N LEU A 116 12.30 2.79 -2.14
CA LEU A 116 13.33 3.30 -3.05
C LEU A 116 14.67 3.50 -2.33
N ALA A 117 14.64 3.97 -1.09
CA ALA A 117 15.85 4.11 -0.28
C ALA A 117 16.51 2.75 0.02
N ILE A 118 15.74 1.67 0.17
CA ILE A 118 16.28 0.31 0.30
C ILE A 118 16.94 -0.11 -1.02
N VAL A 119 16.25 0.06 -2.15
CA VAL A 119 16.78 -0.25 -3.50
C VAL A 119 18.09 0.49 -3.78
N LEU A 120 18.15 1.80 -3.53
CA LEU A 120 19.35 2.60 -3.76
C LEU A 120 20.51 2.22 -2.82
N SER A 121 20.24 1.49 -1.75
CA SER A 121 21.26 1.07 -0.79
C SER A 121 21.80 -0.34 -1.03
N LEU A 122 21.36 -1.04 -2.09
CA LEU A 122 21.77 -2.41 -2.43
C LEU A 122 23.29 -2.58 -2.50
N GLN A 123 24.01 -1.60 -3.04
CA GLN A 123 25.48 -1.65 -3.17
C GLN A 123 26.21 -1.23 -1.89
N LYS A 124 25.50 -0.61 -0.94
CA LYS A 124 26.09 0.01 0.26
C LYS A 124 26.00 -0.87 1.50
N TYR A 125 24.93 -1.66 1.63
CA TYR A 125 24.68 -2.49 2.81
C TYR A 125 24.68 -3.97 2.47
N GLY A 126 24.97 -4.80 3.48
CA GLY A 126 24.84 -6.25 3.35
C GLY A 126 23.37 -6.71 3.34
N LEU A 127 23.14 -7.90 2.80
CA LEU A 127 21.81 -8.50 2.65
C LEU A 127 21.00 -8.49 3.96
N LYS A 128 21.62 -8.81 5.10
CA LYS A 128 20.96 -8.80 6.42
C LYS A 128 20.30 -7.47 6.78
N GLU A 129 21.02 -6.38 6.59
CA GLU A 129 20.50 -5.03 6.88
C GLU A 129 19.36 -4.68 5.92
N LEU A 130 19.53 -5.00 4.64
CA LEU A 130 18.53 -4.73 3.61
C LEU A 130 17.23 -5.53 3.83
N VAL A 131 17.35 -6.82 4.18
CA VAL A 131 16.22 -7.68 4.54
C VAL A 131 15.52 -7.16 5.79
N PHE A 132 16.26 -6.73 6.82
CA PHE A 132 15.67 -6.16 8.03
C PHE A 132 14.85 -4.90 7.73
N ARG A 133 15.42 -3.96 6.96
CA ARG A 133 14.72 -2.74 6.55
C ARG A 133 13.48 -3.05 5.72
N PHE A 134 13.59 -4.01 4.80
CA PHE A 134 12.46 -4.46 3.98
C PHE A 134 11.35 -5.12 4.81
N GLN A 135 11.71 -5.94 5.80
CA GLN A 135 10.75 -6.56 6.73
C GLN A 135 10.03 -5.51 7.58
N ARG A 136 10.75 -4.48 8.06
CA ARG A 136 10.13 -3.37 8.78
C ARG A 136 9.15 -2.61 7.90
N LEU A 137 9.54 -2.29 6.66
CA LEU A 137 8.68 -1.58 5.72
C LEU A 137 7.39 -2.38 5.41
N LEU A 138 7.50 -3.62 4.94
CA LEU A 138 6.34 -4.39 4.49
C LEU A 138 5.58 -5.07 5.64
N GLY A 139 6.27 -5.51 6.68
CA GLY A 139 5.67 -6.25 7.80
C GLY A 139 5.18 -5.36 8.94
N THR A 140 5.58 -4.09 8.98
CA THR A 140 5.13 -3.15 10.01
C THR A 140 4.49 -1.92 9.37
N SER A 141 5.25 -1.09 8.65
CA SER A 141 4.74 0.19 8.15
C SER A 141 3.54 0.00 7.21
N LEU A 142 3.62 -0.94 6.27
CA LEU A 142 2.51 -1.24 5.36
C LEU A 142 1.32 -1.88 6.07
N ASP A 143 1.53 -2.75 7.06
CA ASP A 143 0.42 -3.35 7.82
C ASP A 143 -0.28 -2.32 8.72
N ASP A 144 0.47 -1.39 9.30
CA ASP A 144 -0.09 -0.26 10.04
C ASP A 144 -0.90 0.66 9.13
N HIS A 145 -0.38 1.00 7.94
CA HIS A 145 -1.12 1.75 6.92
C HIS A 145 -2.44 1.05 6.56
N ARG A 146 -2.40 -0.26 6.27
CA ARG A 146 -3.58 -1.05 5.96
C ARG A 146 -4.62 -1.02 7.08
N ARG A 147 -4.19 -1.20 8.33
CA ARG A 147 -5.10 -1.23 9.48
C ARG A 147 -5.73 0.13 9.77
N ASN A 148 -4.98 1.20 9.59
CA ASN A 148 -5.40 2.53 10.00
C ASN A 148 -6.07 3.32 8.89
N HIS A 149 -5.63 3.18 7.64
CA HIS A 149 -6.03 4.04 6.53
C HIS A 149 -6.83 3.26 5.47
N ASP A 150 -6.37 2.11 4.97
CA ASP A 150 -7.14 1.31 3.99
C ASP A 150 -8.50 0.87 4.57
N ALA A 151 -8.54 0.50 5.85
CA ALA A 151 -9.78 0.13 6.52
C ALA A 151 -10.80 1.28 6.60
N ILE A 152 -10.35 2.54 6.52
CA ILE A 152 -11.24 3.70 6.43
C ILE A 152 -11.78 3.83 5.01
N LEU A 153 -10.92 3.66 4.00
CA LEU A 153 -11.32 3.64 2.59
C LEU A 153 -12.37 2.55 2.34
N ASP A 154 -12.15 1.32 2.83
CA ASP A 154 -13.10 0.21 2.73
C ASP A 154 -14.50 0.57 3.26
N ARG A 155 -14.56 1.31 4.38
CA ARG A 155 -15.83 1.76 4.96
C ARG A 155 -16.52 2.82 4.11
N TRP A 156 -15.76 3.70 3.46
CA TRP A 156 -16.33 4.68 2.52
C TRP A 156 -16.86 3.98 1.26
N LEU A 157 -16.11 3.00 0.74
CA LEU A 157 -16.52 2.20 -0.42
C LEU A 157 -17.78 1.37 -0.14
N ALA A 158 -17.94 0.86 1.08
CA ALA A 158 -19.13 0.14 1.52
C ALA A 158 -20.38 1.02 1.67
N GLY A 159 -20.31 2.31 1.35
CA GLY A 159 -21.46 3.22 1.38
C GLY A 159 -21.89 3.66 2.78
N THR A 160 -21.08 3.38 3.82
CA THR A 160 -21.27 3.99 5.13
C THR A 160 -20.85 5.45 5.06
N THR A 161 -21.82 6.34 4.82
CA THR A 161 -21.66 7.78 5.02
C THR A 161 -21.07 8.04 6.41
N LEU A 162 -20.11 8.97 6.50
CA LEU A 162 -19.36 9.32 7.71
C LEU A 162 -20.23 9.52 8.97
N GLU A 163 -21.50 9.91 8.79
CA GLU A 163 -22.48 10.07 9.87
C GLU A 163 -22.76 8.77 10.66
N LYS A 164 -22.57 7.60 10.05
CA LYS A 164 -22.78 6.29 10.70
C LYS A 164 -21.50 5.62 11.21
N SER A 165 -20.31 6.09 10.78
CA SER A 165 -19.05 5.41 11.09
C SER A 165 -18.42 5.86 12.41
N GLY A 166 -18.93 6.91 13.06
CA GLY A 166 -18.48 7.36 14.39
C GLY A 166 -17.04 7.88 14.42
N VAL A 167 -16.46 8.20 13.26
CA VAL A 167 -15.05 8.62 13.12
C VAL A 167 -14.86 10.13 13.31
N LEU A 168 -15.93 10.93 13.31
CA LEU A 168 -15.86 12.35 13.65
C LEU A 168 -16.26 12.57 15.11
N PRO A 169 -15.47 13.32 15.91
CA PRO A 169 -15.93 13.78 17.22
C PRO A 169 -17.15 14.68 17.04
N LYS A 170 -18.16 14.48 17.90
CA LYS A 170 -19.34 15.35 17.99
C LYS A 170 -18.96 16.78 18.32
#